data_AF-A0A7V2JGT2-F1
#
_entry.id   AF-A0A7V2JGT2-F1
#
_cell.length_a   1.000
_cell.length_b   1.000
_cell.length_c   1.000
_cell.angle_alpha   90.00
_cell.angle_beta   90.00
_cell.angle_gamma   90.00
#
_symmetry.space_group_name_H-M   'P 1'
#
loop_
_entity.id
_entity.type
_entity.pdbx_description
1 polymer ?
#
loop_
_entity_poly.entity_id
_entity_poly.type
_entity_poly.pdbx_seq_one_letter_code
_entity_poly.pdbx_strand_id
1 'polypeptide(L)'
;MMGQWIMQGLSLRKNVSWTFTGNVIYAGGQMLVFVIMAKLLDPERVGMYVLGLAITTPVFILSNFGLRQVLATDARANKPFKHYFTLRLLMTFGALILCGAIILLGGYRGATAAVIGAIALSKSVEAISDVFYGLFQQHE
;
A
#
# COMPACT_ATOMS: atom_id res chain seq x y z
N MET A 1 31.06 17.33 -27.05
CA MET A 1 30.58 18.31 -26.04
C MET A 1 29.17 17.86 -25.62
N MET A 2 29.00 16.85 -24.78
CA MET A 2 29.37 16.74 -23.36
C MET A 2 28.51 17.64 -22.47
N GLY A 3 27.19 17.40 -22.49
CA GLY A 3 26.26 17.83 -21.45
C GLY A 3 26.12 16.70 -20.43
N GLN A 4 27.12 16.56 -19.57
CA GLN A 4 27.03 15.76 -18.36
C GLN A 4 26.01 16.41 -17.42
N TRP A 5 24.74 16.04 -17.55
CA TRP A 5 23.76 16.25 -16.49
C TRP A 5 24.09 15.27 -15.36
N ILE A 6 25.10 15.62 -14.57
CA ILE A 6 25.36 14.98 -13.29
C ILE A 6 24.15 15.30 -12.42
N MET A 7 23.22 14.35 -12.35
CA MET A 7 22.13 14.31 -11.39
C MET A 7 22.78 14.42 -10.00
N GLN A 8 22.71 15.60 -9.40
CA GLN A 8 23.16 15.82 -8.03
C GLN A 8 22.21 15.05 -7.11
N GLY A 9 22.51 13.78 -6.86
CA GLY A 9 21.81 12.97 -5.88
C GLY A 9 21.83 13.70 -4.54
N LEU A 10 20.65 14.00 -4.01
CA LEU A 10 20.50 14.56 -2.67
C LEU A 10 21.31 13.72 -1.68
N SER A 11 21.96 14.36 -0.70
CA SER A 11 22.70 13.61 0.31
C SER A 11 21.79 12.54 0.93
N LEU A 12 22.31 11.33 1.14
CA LEU A 12 21.58 10.20 1.73
C LEU A 12 20.74 10.62 2.96
N ARG A 13 21.29 11.53 3.78
CA ARG A 13 20.60 12.10 4.95
C ARG A 13 19.34 12.89 4.58
N LYS A 14 19.39 13.69 3.52
CA LYS A 14 18.25 14.47 3.03
C LYS A 14 17.18 13.56 2.43
N ASN A 15 17.58 12.53 1.69
CA ASN A 15 16.64 11.58 1.07
C ASN A 15 15.93 10.69 2.13
N VAL A 16 16.68 10.22 3.14
CA VAL A 16 16.12 9.51 4.30
C VAL A 16 15.17 10.41 5.09
N SER A 17 15.56 11.66 5.37
CA SER A 17 14.72 12.60 6.13
C SER A 17 13.41 12.92 5.40
N TRP A 18 13.48 13.06 4.07
CA TRP A 18 12.30 13.29 3.23
C TRP A 18 11.33 12.11 3.25
N THR A 19 11.84 10.89 3.01
CA THR A 19 11.04 9.65 3.06
C THR A 19 10.43 9.43 4.44
N PHE A 20 11.21 9.64 5.51
CA PHE A 20 10.73 9.51 6.88
C PHE A 20 9.60 10.49 7.19
N THR A 21 9.76 11.76 6.82
CA THR A 21 8.73 12.79 7.04
C THR A 21 7.45 12.45 6.29
N GLY A 22 7.55 11.99 5.04
CA GLY A 22 6.39 11.52 4.27
C GLY A 22 5.65 10.37 4.96
N ASN A 23 6.39 9.37 5.48
CA ASN A 23 5.80 8.26 6.21
C ASN A 23 5.12 8.70 7.52
N VAL A 24 5.70 9.65 8.25
CA VAL A 24 5.10 10.20 9.48
C VAL A 24 3.80 10.93 9.17
N ILE A 25 3.78 11.78 8.14
CA ILE A 25 2.57 12.50 7.71
C ILE A 25 1.49 11.50 7.27
N TYR A 26 1.87 10.48 6.50
CA TYR A 26 0.96 9.44 6.04
C TYR A 26 0.33 8.66 7.22
N ALA A 27 1.16 8.17 8.14
CA ALA A 27 0.70 7.44 9.32
C ALA A 27 -0.17 8.33 10.22
N GLY A 28 0.21 9.59 10.41
CA GLY A 28 -0.57 10.58 11.14
C GLY A 28 -1.93 10.85 10.49
N GLY A 29 -1.99 10.93 9.15
CA GLY A 29 -3.23 11.09 8.40
C GLY A 29 -4.18 9.90 8.56
N GLN A 30 -3.65 8.68 8.46
CA GLN A 30 -4.44 7.46 8.70
C GLN A 30 -4.97 7.41 10.14
N MET A 31 -4.14 7.76 11.12
CA MET A 31 -4.55 7.83 12.52
C MET A 31 -5.62 8.90 12.75
N LEU A 32 -5.50 10.07 12.12
CA LEU A 32 -6.47 11.15 12.23
C LEU A 32 -7.83 10.76 11.65
N VAL A 33 -7.86 10.10 10.49
CA VAL A 33 -9.11 9.54 9.92
C VAL A 33 -9.75 8.55 10.89
N PHE A 34 -8.96 7.66 11.50
CA PHE A 34 -9.46 6.72 12.49
C PHE A 34 -10.02 7.42 13.75
N VAL A 35 -9.34 8.44 14.27
CA VAL A 35 -9.81 9.23 15.42
C VAL A 35 -11.12 9.96 15.09
N ILE A 36 -11.24 10.51 13.89
CA ILE A 36 -12.49 11.15 13.44
C ILE A 36 -13.62 10.12 13.39
N MET A 37 -13.38 8.93 12.82
CA MET A 37 -14.37 7.85 12.84
C MET A 37 -14.77 7.48 14.27
N ALA A 38 -13.80 7.31 15.17
CA ALA A 38 -14.05 6.96 16.57
C ALA A 38 -14.88 8.02 17.34
N LYS A 39 -14.79 9.29 16.94
CA LYS A 39 -15.58 10.39 17.53
C LYS A 39 -16.98 10.56 16.92
N LEU A 40 -17.15 10.21 15.64
CA LEU A 40 -18.39 10.46 14.89
C LEU A 40 -19.29 9.23 14.77
N LEU A 41 -18.74 8.01 14.84
CA LEU A 41 -19.47 6.77 14.67
C LEU A 41 -19.66 6.05 16.00
N ASP A 42 -20.72 5.24 16.06
CA ASP A 42 -20.96 4.32 17.18
C ASP A 42 -19.84 3.27 17.29
N PRO A 43 -19.52 2.80 18.50
CA PRO A 43 -18.47 1.80 18.74
C PRO A 43 -18.61 0.54 17.88
N GLU A 44 -19.84 0.12 17.57
CA GLU A 44 -20.11 -1.03 16.72
C GLU A 44 -19.58 -0.83 15.29
N ARG A 45 -19.80 0.34 14.69
CA ARG A 45 -19.37 0.65 13.31
C ARG A 45 -17.85 0.83 13.25
N VAL A 46 -17.26 1.43 14.28
CA VAL A 46 -15.81 1.52 14.43
C VAL A 46 -15.20 0.11 14.57
N GLY A 47 -15.85 -0.78 15.32
CA GLY A 47 -15.46 -2.19 15.45
C GLY A 47 -15.45 -2.92 14.10
N MET A 48 -16.47 -2.72 13.26
CA MET A 48 -16.50 -3.30 11.90
C MET A 48 -15.33 -2.80 11.04
N TYR A 49 -15.00 -1.51 11.12
CA TYR A 49 -13.86 -0.93 10.40
C TYR A 49 -12.53 -1.53 10.88
N VAL A 50 -12.31 -1.61 12.19
CA VAL A 50 -11.09 -2.20 12.77
C VAL A 50 -10.96 -3.67 12.41
N LEU A 51 -12.07 -4.43 12.43
CA LEU A 51 -12.10 -5.83 11.99
C LEU A 51 -11.68 -5.95 10.51
N GLY A 52 -12.23 -5.09 9.65
CA GLY A 52 -11.86 -5.08 8.24
C GLY A 52 -10.39 -4.73 8.02
N LEU A 53 -9.83 -3.79 8.78
CA LEU A 53 -8.39 -3.52 8.77
C LEU A 53 -7.58 -4.72 9.24
N ALA A 54 -7.98 -5.38 10.33
CA ALA A 54 -7.27 -6.52 10.91
C ALA A 54 -7.22 -7.72 9.94
N ILE A 55 -8.26 -7.91 9.13
CA ILE A 55 -8.31 -8.97 8.11
C ILE A 55 -7.49 -8.58 6.87
N THR A 56 -7.73 -7.38 6.33
CA THR A 56 -7.18 -6.99 5.03
C THR A 56 -5.69 -6.63 5.09
N THR A 57 -5.23 -6.01 6.18
CA THR A 57 -3.83 -5.59 6.33
C THR A 57 -2.83 -6.74 6.16
N PRO A 58 -2.90 -7.87 6.87
CA PRO A 58 -1.96 -8.98 6.68
C PRO A 58 -2.04 -9.59 5.28
N VAL A 59 -3.23 -9.66 4.67
CA VAL A 59 -3.39 -10.13 3.29
C VAL A 59 -2.62 -9.25 2.31
N PHE A 60 -2.70 -7.92 2.47
CA PHE A 60 -2.00 -6.96 1.61
C PHE A 60 -0.49 -6.83 1.93
N ILE A 61 -0.08 -7.09 3.16
CA ILE A 61 1.35 -7.22 3.51
C ILE A 61 1.93 -8.45 2.82
N LEU A 62 1.23 -9.58 2.84
CA LEU A 62 1.69 -10.80 2.18
C LEU A 62 1.72 -10.63 0.65
N SER A 63 0.70 -10.01 0.07
CA SER A 63 0.63 -9.77 -1.39
C SER A 63 1.65 -8.74 -1.90
N ASN A 64 2.30 -7.99 -1.01
CA ASN A 64 3.42 -7.13 -1.39
C ASN A 64 4.63 -7.95 -1.86
N PHE A 65 4.81 -9.21 -1.42
CA PHE A 65 5.92 -10.09 -1.83
C PHE A 65 7.32 -9.46 -1.79
N GLY A 66 7.51 -8.40 -1.00
CA GLY A 66 8.75 -7.62 -1.04
C GLY A 66 9.07 -6.98 -2.40
N LEU A 67 8.09 -6.77 -3.29
CA LEU A 67 8.28 -6.21 -4.64
C LEU A 67 9.14 -4.93 -4.61
N ARG A 68 8.94 -4.09 -3.60
CA ARG A 68 9.70 -2.86 -3.41
C ARG A 68 11.19 -3.11 -3.16
N GLN A 69 11.54 -4.16 -2.42
CA GLN A 69 12.95 -4.56 -2.22
C GLN A 69 13.54 -5.16 -3.50
N VAL A 70 12.77 -5.97 -4.24
CA VAL A 70 13.21 -6.52 -5.52
C VAL A 70 13.46 -5.41 -6.54
N LEU A 71 12.57 -4.41 -6.63
CA LEU A 71 12.73 -3.25 -7.50
C LEU A 71 13.95 -2.39 -7.11
N ALA A 72 14.17 -2.18 -5.79
CA ALA A 72 15.31 -1.42 -5.29
C ALA A 72 16.67 -2.11 -5.51
N THR A 73 16.68 -3.44 -5.59
CA THR A 73 17.89 -4.24 -5.83
C THR A 73 18.15 -4.50 -7.32
N ASP A 74 17.14 -4.34 -8.18
CA ASP A 74 17.28 -4.36 -9.65
C ASP A 74 17.84 -3.02 -10.19
N ALA A 75 19.00 -2.62 -9.66
CA ALA A 75 19.71 -1.40 -10.03
C ALA A 75 20.27 -1.40 -11.47
N ARG A 76 20.09 -2.49 -12.23
CA ARG A 76 20.56 -2.62 -13.62
C ARG A 76 19.44 -2.49 -14.65
N ALA A 77 18.20 -2.20 -14.25
CA ALA A 77 17.05 -2.07 -15.15
C ALA A 77 16.92 -3.24 -16.14
N ASN A 78 17.27 -4.45 -15.72
CA ASN A 78 17.39 -5.59 -16.63
C ASN A 78 16.02 -6.17 -17.00
N LYS A 79 14.96 -5.76 -16.28
CA LYS A 79 13.56 -6.06 -16.60
C LYS A 79 12.73 -4.78 -16.74
N PRO A 80 11.88 -4.67 -17.78
CA PRO A 80 10.99 -3.52 -17.93
C PRO A 80 10.02 -3.41 -16.74
N PHE A 81 9.78 -2.18 -16.27
CA PHE A 81 8.80 -1.82 -15.22
C PHE A 81 7.44 -2.52 -15.38
N LYS A 82 7.04 -2.79 -16.63
CA LYS A 82 5.87 -3.57 -17.00
C LYS A 82 5.78 -4.92 -16.25
N HIS A 83 6.88 -5.63 -16.04
CA HIS A 83 6.85 -6.91 -15.31
C HIS A 83 6.52 -6.73 -13.83
N TYR A 84 7.08 -5.70 -13.19
CA TYR A 84 6.78 -5.37 -11.79
C TYR A 84 5.33 -4.92 -11.63
N PHE A 85 4.83 -4.11 -12.57
CA PHE A 85 3.44 -3.68 -12.58
C PHE A 85 2.46 -4.84 -12.80
N THR A 86 2.73 -5.73 -13.76
CA THR A 86 1.91 -6.93 -13.99
C THR A 86 1.90 -7.84 -12.75
N LEU A 87 3.06 -8.05 -12.12
CA LEU A 87 3.14 -8.84 -10.89
C LEU A 87 2.34 -8.19 -9.76
N ARG A 88 2.42 -6.86 -9.61
CA ARG A 88 1.63 -6.12 -8.63
C ARG A 88 0.13 -6.29 -8.87
N LEU A 89 -0.33 -6.18 -10.12
CA LEU A 89 -1.74 -6.37 -10.45
C LEU A 89 -2.20 -7.80 -10.13
N LEU A 90 -1.40 -8.81 -10.47
CA LEU A 90 -1.72 -10.20 -10.19
C LEU A 90 -1.83 -10.47 -8.68
N MET A 91 -0.86 -9.98 -7.90
CA MET A 91 -0.86 -10.16 -6.45
C MET A 91 -1.99 -9.37 -5.77
N THR A 92 -2.30 -8.17 -6.27
CA THR A 92 -3.44 -7.36 -5.79
C THR A 92 -4.76 -8.06 -6.08
N PHE A 93 -4.90 -8.65 -7.27
CA PHE A 93 -6.09 -9.43 -7.62
C PHE A 93 -6.21 -10.69 -6.75
N GLY A 94 -5.12 -11.42 -6.54
CA GLY A 94 -5.07 -12.55 -5.60
C GLY A 94 -5.44 -12.16 -4.16
N ALA A 95 -4.99 -10.99 -3.70
CA ALA A 95 -5.35 -10.44 -2.39
C ALA A 95 -6.86 -10.16 -2.28
N LEU A 96 -7.46 -9.57 -3.32
CA LEU A 96 -8.91 -9.33 -3.36
C LEU A 96 -9.71 -10.63 -3.35
N ILE A 97 -9.28 -11.66 -4.09
CA ILE A 97 -9.89 -12.99 -4.06
C ILE A 97 -9.80 -13.57 -2.65
N LEU A 98 -8.63 -13.49 -2.01
CA LEU A 98 -8.44 -14.01 -0.66
C LEU A 98 -9.30 -13.27 0.37
N CYS A 99 -9.40 -11.94 0.28
CA CYS A 99 -10.33 -11.18 1.12
C CYS A 99 -11.78 -11.61 0.89
N GLY A 100 -12.19 -11.83 -0.36
CA GLY A 100 -13.51 -12.37 -0.69
C GLY A 100 -13.75 -13.76 -0.09
N ALA A 101 -12.75 -14.65 -0.17
CA ALA A 101 -12.82 -15.97 0.45
C ALA A 101 -12.93 -15.87 1.98
N ILE A 102 -12.19 -14.97 2.63
CA ILE A 102 -12.30 -14.73 4.08
C ILE A 102 -13.69 -14.21 4.45
N ILE A 103 -14.27 -13.31 3.65
CA ILE A 103 -15.64 -12.82 3.86
C ILE A 103 -16.63 -13.99 3.84
N LEU A 104 -16.55 -14.85 2.83
CA LEU A 104 -17.46 -15.97 2.64
C LEU A 104 -17.27 -17.07 3.70
N LEU A 105 -16.04 -17.52 3.92
CA LEU A 105 -15.71 -18.61 4.84
C LEU A 105 -15.82 -18.19 6.30
N GLY A 106 -15.57 -16.92 6.62
CA GLY A 106 -15.76 -16.35 7.95
C GLY A 106 -17.23 -16.07 8.29
N GLY A 107 -18.16 -16.28 7.35
CA GLY A 107 -19.59 -16.06 7.56
C GLY A 107 -19.97 -14.59 7.76
N TYR A 108 -19.11 -13.64 7.38
CA TYR A 108 -19.40 -12.22 7.49
C TYR A 108 -20.51 -11.83 6.52
N ARG A 109 -21.52 -11.10 7.00
CA ARG A 109 -22.72 -10.74 6.22
C ARG A 109 -23.09 -9.26 6.38
N GLY A 110 -23.90 -8.77 5.44
CA GLY A 110 -24.48 -7.42 5.49
C GLY A 110 -23.42 -6.33 5.52
N ALA A 111 -23.56 -5.39 6.47
CA ALA A 111 -22.69 -4.22 6.59
C ALA A 111 -21.21 -4.59 6.82
N THR A 112 -20.93 -5.59 7.67
CA THR A 112 -19.55 -6.01 7.96
C THR A 112 -18.82 -6.51 6.72
N ALA A 113 -19.49 -7.35 5.91
CA ALA A 113 -18.93 -7.83 4.65
C ALA A 113 -18.66 -6.69 3.66
N ALA A 114 -19.58 -5.73 3.55
CA ALA A 114 -19.41 -4.55 2.70
C ALA A 114 -18.24 -3.68 3.16
N VAL A 115 -18.06 -3.48 4.48
CA VAL A 115 -16.93 -2.73 5.04
C VAL A 115 -15.60 -3.43 4.77
N ILE A 116 -15.51 -4.74 5.00
CA ILE A 116 -14.29 -5.51 4.70
C ILE A 116 -13.96 -5.40 3.21
N GLY A 117 -14.95 -5.54 2.33
CA GLY A 117 -14.78 -5.40 0.88
C GLY A 117 -14.33 -4.00 0.47
N ALA A 118 -14.93 -2.95 1.04
CA ALA A 118 -14.55 -1.56 0.77
C ALA A 118 -13.10 -1.26 1.21
N ILE A 119 -12.70 -1.77 2.37
CA ILE A 119 -11.31 -1.62 2.86
C ILE A 119 -10.34 -2.39 1.95
N ALA A 120 -10.69 -3.60 1.51
CA ALA A 120 -9.86 -4.37 0.58
C ALA A 120 -9.67 -3.63 -0.76
N LEU A 121 -10.72 -2.97 -1.26
CA LEU A 121 -10.62 -2.11 -2.45
C LEU A 121 -9.76 -0.86 -2.19
N SER A 122 -9.90 -0.21 -1.04
CA SER A 122 -9.00 0.91 -0.68
C SER A 122 -7.54 0.46 -0.65
N LYS A 123 -7.27 -0.72 -0.07
CA LYS A 123 -5.92 -1.30 0.01
C LYS A 123 -5.35 -1.69 -1.36
N SER A 124 -6.18 -2.06 -2.32
CA SER A 124 -5.73 -2.34 -3.68
C SER A 124 -5.22 -1.08 -4.39
N VAL A 125 -5.90 0.05 -4.17
CA VAL A 125 -5.47 1.35 -4.70
C VAL A 125 -4.16 1.80 -4.04
N GLU A 126 -4.03 1.65 -2.72
CA GLU A 126 -2.77 1.91 -2.00
C GLU A 126 -1.62 1.06 -2.57
N ALA A 127 -1.85 -0.24 -2.76
CA ALA A 127 -0.83 -1.16 -3.28
C ALA A 127 -0.37 -0.78 -4.69
N ILE A 128 -1.30 -0.47 -5.59
CA ILE A 128 -0.96 -0.03 -6.95
C ILE A 128 -0.16 1.28 -6.91
N SER A 129 -0.58 2.23 -6.09
CA SER A 129 0.09 3.53 -5.92
C SER A 129 1.53 3.37 -5.41
N ASP A 130 1.78 2.45 -4.47
CA ASP A 130 3.12 2.19 -3.91
C ASP A 130 4.14 1.73 -4.97
N VAL A 131 3.72 1.06 -6.04
CA VAL A 131 4.63 0.69 -7.14
C VAL A 131 5.03 1.90 -7.98
N PHE A 132 4.13 2.87 -8.17
CA PHE A 132 4.48 4.14 -8.82
C PHE A 132 5.40 4.99 -7.94
N TYR A 133 5.16 5.05 -6.62
CA TYR A 133 6.09 5.69 -5.70
C TYR A 133 7.48 5.05 -5.73
N GLY A 134 7.55 3.71 -5.80
CA GLY A 134 8.82 2.99 -5.97
C GLY A 134 9.54 3.33 -7.26
N LEU A 135 8.81 3.51 -8.37
CA LEU A 135 9.38 3.96 -9.64
C LEU A 135 9.95 5.38 -9.55
N PHE A 136 9.22 6.31 -8.95
CA PHE A 136 9.70 7.69 -8.77
C PHE A 136 10.93 7.73 -7.87
N GLN A 137 10.98 6.92 -6.82
CA GLN A 137 12.14 6.82 -5.93
C GLN A 137 13.37 6.18 -6.60
N GLN A 138 13.19 5.40 -7.67
CA GLN A 138 14.31 4.90 -8.50
C GLN A 138 14.90 5.98 -9.42
N HIS A 139 14.12 7.02 -9.74
CA HIS A 139 14.54 8.12 -10.62
C HIS A 139 15.08 9.34 -9.85
N GLU A 140 15.10 9.31 -8.51
CA GLU A 140 15.79 10.27 -7.61
C GLU A 140 17.20 9.79 -7.22
#